data_AF-A0A7S3N6W8-F1
#
_entry.id   AF-A0A7S3N6W8-F1
#
_cell.length_a   1.000
_cell.length_b   1.000
_cell.length_c   1.000
_cell.angle_alpha   90.00
_cell.angle_beta   90.00
_cell.angle_gamma   90.00
#
_symmetry.space_group_name_H-M   'P 1'
#
loop_
_entity.id
_entity.type
_entity.pdbx_description
1 polymer ?
#
loop_
_entity_poly.entity_id
_entity_poly.type
_entity_poly.pdbx_seq_one_letter_code
_entity_poly.pdbx_strand_id
1 'polypeptide(L)'
;IMVLTKAFIVLALLSVAMSMQISNIDVPTEEDLHSQMVAFNASINLMFPSHIGKPAMKDPNDMTQRFFVIGDFGAFFNYRELSKATDAMNDLAAKYDYDHIVTVGDNFYWDGIDNINNRWKTWLCLSVFKKSALRNILIYPTLGNHDCHNDINNEILLSKYDYQWRFEQEYYVKVTPLKDDSKKFYVNFMLNSCKTICPPGNIYQYDNDECARFGFPPGGEEVRKHYAWIEEQFARYSNDPDTAWMSISLHHQPYVHPGEKLALLPLMKKYGIELIITGHEHWNEYSN
;
A
#
# COMPACT_ATOMS: atom_id res chain seq x y z
N ILE A 1 19.72 -3.72 -32.71
CA ILE A 1 19.60 -2.87 -31.50
C ILE A 1 18.24 -3.18 -30.90
N MET A 2 18.19 -4.01 -29.85
CA MET A 2 16.96 -4.38 -29.16
C MET A 2 16.46 -3.16 -28.38
N VAL A 3 15.35 -2.57 -28.81
CA VAL A 3 14.68 -1.48 -28.10
C VAL A 3 13.73 -2.12 -27.09
N LEU A 4 14.20 -2.29 -25.85
CA LEU A 4 13.37 -2.65 -24.71
C LEU A 4 12.39 -1.50 -24.46
N THR A 5 11.11 -1.74 -24.72
CA THR A 5 10.08 -0.73 -24.51
C THR A 5 9.60 -0.81 -23.07
N LYS A 6 9.79 0.26 -22.29
CA LYS A 6 9.17 0.39 -20.96
C LYS A 6 7.80 1.03 -21.12
N ALA A 7 6.81 0.34 -20.60
CA ALA A 7 5.45 0.80 -20.52
C ALA A 7 5.26 1.76 -19.32
N PHE A 8 4.13 2.49 -19.26
CA PHE A 8 3.94 3.59 -18.31
C PHE A 8 2.85 3.25 -17.29
N ILE A 9 3.12 3.54 -16.02
CA ILE A 9 2.13 3.54 -14.94
C ILE A 9 1.55 4.95 -14.89
N VAL A 10 0.22 5.09 -15.09
CA VAL A 10 -0.47 6.37 -14.94
C VAL A 10 -0.93 6.45 -13.50
N LEU A 11 -0.26 7.31 -12.74
CA LEU A 11 -0.64 7.62 -11.39
C LEU A 11 -1.55 8.88 -11.41
N ALA A 12 -2.85 8.75 -11.11
CA ALA A 12 -3.75 9.91 -10.93
C ALA A 12 -3.91 10.27 -9.43
N LEU A 13 -3.33 11.41 -9.02
CA LEU A 13 -3.37 11.89 -7.63
C LEU A 13 -4.75 12.45 -7.30
N LEU A 14 -5.38 11.93 -6.24
CA LEU A 14 -6.50 12.57 -5.55
C LEU A 14 -5.97 13.12 -4.22
N SER A 15 -5.33 14.29 -4.26
CA SER A 15 -4.98 14.96 -3.01
C SER A 15 -6.21 15.64 -2.41
N VAL A 16 -6.66 15.17 -1.25
CA VAL A 16 -7.49 15.99 -0.35
C VAL A 16 -6.53 16.81 0.51
N ALA A 17 -5.86 17.78 -0.10
CA ALA A 17 -5.05 18.75 0.63
C ALA A 17 -5.97 19.90 1.08
N MET A 18 -6.20 20.03 2.39
CA MET A 18 -6.80 21.25 2.91
C MET A 18 -5.68 22.28 3.08
N SER A 19 -5.72 23.36 2.30
CA SER A 19 -4.81 24.49 2.49
C SER A 19 -5.10 25.12 3.86
N MET A 20 -4.26 24.87 4.86
CA MET A 20 -4.13 25.82 5.95
C MET A 20 -3.55 27.09 5.35
N GLN A 21 -4.34 28.16 5.39
CA GLN A 21 -3.86 29.50 5.10
C GLN A 21 -2.88 29.84 6.22
N ILE A 22 -1.57 29.68 5.95
CA ILE A 22 -0.50 29.98 6.89
C ILE A 22 -0.48 31.50 7.10
N SER A 23 -1.22 31.96 8.10
CA SER A 23 -0.99 33.26 8.71
C SER A 23 -0.43 33.04 10.10
N ASN A 24 0.87 33.35 10.22
CA ASN A 24 1.73 33.32 11.39
C ASN A 24 2.39 31.97 11.74
N ILE A 25 3.69 32.08 11.93
CA ILE A 25 4.66 31.02 12.20
C ILE A 25 4.42 30.52 13.62
N ASP A 26 3.69 29.41 13.75
CA ASP A 26 3.82 28.49 14.85
C ASP A 26 4.16 27.13 14.26
N VAL A 27 5.15 26.45 14.84
CA VAL A 27 5.58 25.10 14.43
C VAL A 27 4.40 24.16 14.69
N PRO A 28 3.87 23.45 13.68
CA PRO A 28 2.77 22.50 13.87
C PRO A 28 3.16 21.46 14.93
N THR A 29 2.21 21.10 15.79
CA THR A 29 2.41 19.99 16.72
C THR A 29 2.39 18.65 15.97
N GLU A 30 2.93 17.59 16.56
CA GLU A 30 2.88 16.23 16.00
C GLU A 30 1.43 15.80 15.70
N GLU A 31 0.47 16.26 16.51
CA GLU A 31 -0.97 16.07 16.34
C GLU A 31 -1.54 16.79 15.09
N ASP A 32 -0.98 17.94 14.69
CA ASP A 32 -1.40 18.70 13.50
C ASP A 32 -0.92 18.05 12.20
N LEU A 33 0.24 17.39 12.21
CA LEU A 33 0.80 16.67 11.05
C LEU A 33 0.01 15.38 10.75
N HIS A 34 -0.56 14.75 11.79
CA HIS A 34 -1.37 13.53 11.64
C HIS A 34 -2.73 13.73 10.95
N SER A 35 -3.06 14.96 10.55
CA SER A 35 -4.36 15.33 9.95
C SER A 35 -4.49 15.06 8.45
N GLN A 36 -3.41 14.67 7.78
CA GLN A 36 -3.40 14.45 6.33
C GLN A 36 -3.57 12.97 5.99
N MET A 37 -4.50 12.67 5.09
CA MET A 37 -4.78 11.32 4.61
C MET A 37 -4.34 11.19 3.15
N VAL A 38 -3.83 10.01 2.79
CA VAL A 38 -3.31 9.73 1.46
C VAL A 38 -4.19 8.68 0.77
N ALA A 39 -5.05 9.14 -0.15
CA ALA A 39 -5.80 8.27 -1.04
C ALA A 39 -5.38 8.55 -2.47
N PHE A 40 -5.12 7.49 -3.24
CA PHE A 40 -4.48 7.59 -4.53
C PHE A 40 -5.06 6.59 -5.54
N ASN A 41 -5.09 6.96 -6.83
CA ASN A 41 -5.61 6.12 -7.91
C ASN A 41 -4.48 5.57 -8.80
N ALA A 42 -4.17 4.28 -8.64
CA ALA A 42 -3.13 3.60 -9.40
C ALA A 42 -3.71 2.89 -10.63
N SER A 43 -3.05 3.11 -11.78
CA SER A 43 -3.48 2.61 -13.08
C SER A 43 -2.24 2.12 -13.85
N ILE A 44 -2.14 0.82 -14.09
CA ILE A 44 -0.99 0.19 -14.79
C ILE A 44 -1.42 -0.14 -16.23
N ASN A 45 -0.56 0.16 -17.21
CA ASN A 45 -0.78 -0.14 -18.64
C ASN A 45 0.45 -0.80 -19.27
N LEU A 46 0.25 -1.82 -20.11
CA LEU A 46 1.26 -2.25 -21.09
C LEU A 46 1.18 -1.34 -22.33
N MET A 47 2.27 -0.63 -22.66
CA MET A 47 2.42 0.07 -23.94
C MET A 47 3.35 -0.74 -24.86
N PHE A 48 2.83 -1.14 -26.02
CA PHE A 48 3.66 -1.46 -27.19
C PHE A 48 3.95 -0.15 -27.94
N PRO A 49 5.20 0.10 -28.38
CA PRO A 49 5.53 1.34 -29.08
C PRO A 49 5.08 1.22 -30.53
N SER A 50 3.95 1.83 -30.87
CA SER A 50 3.73 2.27 -32.25
C SER A 50 3.62 3.79 -32.27
N HIS A 51 4.72 4.40 -32.68
CA HIS A 51 4.90 5.79 -33.12
C HIS A 51 5.38 6.82 -32.09
N ILE A 52 6.48 7.46 -32.48
CA ILE A 52 7.12 8.62 -31.87
C ILE A 52 6.11 9.76 -31.81
N GLY A 53 5.59 10.03 -30.62
CA GLY A 53 4.64 11.10 -30.31
C GLY A 53 4.36 11.09 -28.81
N LYS A 54 3.98 12.24 -28.23
CA LYS A 54 3.59 12.33 -26.81
C LYS A 54 2.65 11.17 -26.45
N PRO A 55 2.84 10.46 -25.31
CA PRO A 55 1.95 9.36 -24.96
C PRO A 55 0.53 9.94 -24.83
N ALA A 56 -0.35 9.56 -25.75
CA ALA A 56 -1.76 9.83 -25.58
C ALA A 56 -2.19 9.02 -24.35
N MET A 57 -2.74 9.68 -23.33
CA MET A 57 -3.49 8.94 -22.31
C MET A 57 -4.57 8.16 -23.06
N LYS A 58 -4.46 6.83 -23.04
CA LYS A 58 -5.47 5.94 -23.60
C LYS A 58 -6.82 6.26 -22.94
N ASP A 59 -7.92 5.91 -23.60
CA ASP A 59 -9.24 5.96 -22.98
C ASP A 59 -9.13 5.26 -21.61
N PRO A 60 -9.61 5.85 -20.49
CA PRO A 60 -9.69 5.18 -19.21
C PRO A 60 -10.33 3.77 -19.30
N ASN A 61 -11.15 3.49 -20.31
CA ASN A 61 -11.72 2.16 -20.54
C ASN A 61 -10.73 1.12 -21.10
N ASP A 62 -9.56 1.55 -21.60
CA ASP A 62 -8.51 0.68 -22.16
C ASP A 62 -7.44 0.27 -21.13
N MET A 63 -7.69 0.55 -19.83
CA MET A 63 -6.78 0.24 -18.74
C MET A 63 -6.70 -1.26 -18.47
N THR A 64 -5.49 -1.82 -18.43
CA THR A 64 -5.27 -3.27 -18.24
C THR A 64 -5.47 -3.71 -16.79
N GLN A 65 -5.27 -2.79 -15.84
CA GLN A 65 -5.52 -2.96 -14.41
C GLN A 65 -5.81 -1.59 -13.75
N ARG A 66 -6.82 -1.53 -12.88
CA ARG A 66 -7.16 -0.33 -12.10
C ARG A 66 -7.49 -0.68 -10.65
N PHE A 67 -6.81 -0.04 -9.70
CA PHE A 67 -7.05 -0.24 -8.28
C PHE A 67 -6.85 1.06 -7.50
N PHE A 68 -7.54 1.17 -6.37
CA PHE A 68 -7.28 2.25 -5.43
C PHE A 68 -6.14 1.89 -4.49
N VAL A 69 -5.43 2.89 -4.01
CA VAL A 69 -4.47 2.79 -2.92
C VAL A 69 -4.92 3.76 -1.83
N ILE A 70 -4.94 3.33 -0.57
CA ILE A 70 -5.22 4.22 0.57
C ILE A 70 -4.35 3.84 1.78
N GLY A 71 -3.74 4.83 2.41
CA GLY A 71 -2.95 4.65 3.64
C GLY A 71 -3.47 5.54 4.74
N ASP A 72 -3.02 5.27 5.97
CA ASP A 72 -3.05 6.25 7.06
C ASP A 72 -4.48 6.73 7.36
N PHE A 73 -5.42 5.79 7.28
CA PHE A 73 -6.84 6.08 7.20
C PHE A 73 -7.62 5.71 8.47
N GLY A 74 -6.94 5.14 9.48
CA GLY A 74 -7.53 4.67 10.72
C GLY A 74 -8.20 5.76 11.57
N ALA A 75 -9.35 6.27 11.17
CA ALA A 75 -9.83 7.55 11.69
C ALA A 75 -10.69 7.45 12.96
N PHE A 76 -10.10 7.72 14.13
CA PHE A 76 -10.86 8.18 15.30
C PHE A 76 -11.11 9.70 15.25
N PHE A 77 -10.14 10.49 14.76
CA PHE A 77 -10.19 11.96 14.75
C PHE A 77 -10.46 12.60 13.38
N ASN A 78 -10.25 11.87 12.26
CA ASN A 78 -10.32 12.41 10.90
C ASN A 78 -11.41 11.78 10.01
N TYR A 79 -12.49 11.27 10.61
CA TYR A 79 -13.55 10.56 9.87
C TYR A 79 -14.13 11.37 8.71
N ARG A 80 -14.21 12.71 8.87
CA ARG A 80 -14.68 13.61 7.81
C ARG A 80 -13.78 13.57 6.58
N GLU A 81 -12.47 13.60 6.75
CA GLU A 81 -11.52 13.57 5.63
C GLU A 81 -11.48 12.17 5.00
N LEU A 82 -11.57 11.12 5.81
CA LEU A 82 -11.76 9.74 5.34
C LEU A 82 -13.03 9.62 4.48
N SER A 83 -14.14 10.20 4.92
CA SER A 83 -15.39 10.19 4.15
C SER A 83 -15.24 10.93 2.83
N LYS A 84 -14.56 12.08 2.77
CA LYS A 84 -14.34 12.81 1.51
C LYS A 84 -13.48 12.02 0.52
N ALA A 85 -12.38 11.43 1.00
CA ALA A 85 -11.52 10.60 0.16
C ALA A 85 -12.29 9.41 -0.42
N THR A 86 -13.08 8.73 0.41
CA THR A 86 -13.91 7.61 -0.03
C THR A 86 -15.13 8.02 -0.86
N ASP A 87 -15.65 9.24 -0.71
CA ASP A 87 -16.65 9.81 -1.64
C ASP A 87 -16.05 9.98 -3.04
N ALA A 88 -14.83 10.52 -3.14
CA ALA A 88 -14.13 10.62 -4.42
C ALA A 88 -13.83 9.24 -5.03
N MET A 89 -13.41 8.26 -4.23
CA MET A 89 -13.24 6.88 -4.67
C MET A 89 -14.57 6.30 -5.17
N ASN A 90 -15.68 6.53 -4.47
CA ASN A 90 -17.00 6.05 -4.87
C ASN A 90 -17.48 6.68 -6.19
N ASP A 91 -17.24 7.98 -6.39
CA ASP A 91 -17.57 8.67 -7.64
C ASP A 91 -16.75 8.17 -8.83
N LEU A 92 -15.48 7.80 -8.60
CA LEU A 92 -14.65 7.17 -9.62
C LEU A 92 -15.11 5.73 -9.90
N ALA A 93 -15.38 4.94 -8.87
CA ALA A 93 -15.89 3.57 -9.03
C ALA A 93 -17.28 3.51 -9.67
N ALA A 94 -18.08 4.57 -9.57
CA ALA A 94 -19.36 4.67 -10.27
C ALA A 94 -19.19 4.89 -11.79
N LYS A 95 -18.03 5.40 -12.22
CA LYS A 95 -17.72 5.72 -13.63
C LYS A 95 -16.86 4.65 -14.29
N TYR A 96 -16.04 3.97 -13.49
CA TYR A 96 -14.95 3.15 -13.97
C TYR A 96 -14.91 1.82 -13.21
N ASP A 97 -14.56 0.76 -13.92
CA ASP A 97 -14.37 -0.55 -13.31
C ASP A 97 -13.04 -0.60 -12.55
N TYR A 98 -13.11 -0.85 -11.24
CA TYR A 98 -11.98 -0.98 -10.32
C TYR A 98 -11.90 -2.41 -9.81
N ASP A 99 -10.71 -2.98 -9.88
CA ASP A 99 -10.49 -4.40 -9.59
C ASP A 99 -10.45 -4.66 -8.09
N HIS A 100 -9.84 -3.74 -7.34
CA HIS A 100 -9.65 -3.86 -5.90
C HIS A 100 -9.21 -2.53 -5.26
N ILE A 101 -9.16 -2.52 -3.93
CA ILE A 101 -8.50 -1.51 -3.10
C ILE A 101 -7.28 -2.16 -2.46
N VAL A 102 -6.15 -1.47 -2.47
CA VAL A 102 -4.94 -1.79 -1.72
C VAL A 102 -4.85 -0.83 -0.54
N THR A 103 -4.55 -1.32 0.66
CA THR A 103 -4.10 -0.44 1.75
C THR A 103 -2.59 -0.50 1.92
N VAL A 104 -2.00 0.60 2.36
CA VAL A 104 -0.56 0.72 2.67
C VAL A 104 -0.32 0.91 4.17
N GLY A 105 -1.13 0.27 5.01
CA GLY A 105 -0.97 0.28 6.46
C GLY A 105 -1.60 1.46 7.18
N ASP A 106 -1.49 1.41 8.51
CA ASP A 106 -2.15 2.30 9.47
C ASP A 106 -3.67 2.33 9.25
N ASN A 107 -4.20 1.13 9.19
CA ASN A 107 -5.61 0.88 8.94
C ASN A 107 -6.44 1.23 10.19
N PHE A 108 -5.85 1.14 11.39
CA PHE A 108 -6.54 1.36 12.67
C PHE A 108 -5.68 2.11 13.70
N TYR A 109 -5.77 3.44 13.75
CA TYR A 109 -5.08 4.23 14.79
C TYR A 109 -5.70 4.09 16.20
N TRP A 110 -4.93 4.34 17.26
CA TRP A 110 -3.46 4.50 17.29
C TRP A 110 -2.73 3.19 17.58
N ASP A 111 -3.45 2.17 18.05
CA ASP A 111 -2.88 0.90 18.47
C ASP A 111 -3.67 -0.25 17.85
N GLY A 112 -3.72 -0.32 16.53
CA GLY A 112 -4.37 -1.38 15.77
C GLY A 112 -5.78 -1.73 16.26
N ILE A 113 -6.09 -3.02 16.24
CA ILE A 113 -7.30 -3.58 16.85
C ILE A 113 -6.89 -4.26 18.17
N ASP A 114 -7.40 -3.75 19.28
CA ASP A 114 -7.16 -4.28 20.64
C ASP A 114 -7.99 -5.54 20.91
N ASN A 115 -9.26 -5.53 20.49
CA ASN A 115 -10.18 -6.64 20.68
C ASN A 115 -11.10 -6.77 19.47
N ILE A 116 -10.93 -7.84 18.70
CA ILE A 116 -11.73 -8.09 17.50
C ILE A 116 -13.23 -8.24 17.76
N ASN A 117 -13.64 -8.52 19.01
CA ASN A 117 -15.05 -8.58 19.39
C ASN A 117 -15.66 -7.18 19.63
N ASN A 118 -14.84 -6.17 19.98
CA ASN A 118 -15.27 -4.78 20.04
C ASN A 118 -15.20 -4.16 18.64
N ARG A 119 -16.31 -4.23 17.90
CA ARG A 119 -16.34 -3.85 16.49
C ARG A 119 -16.46 -2.35 16.23
N TRP A 120 -16.52 -1.50 17.25
CA TRP A 120 -16.79 -0.08 17.03
C TRP A 120 -15.69 0.60 16.20
N LYS A 121 -14.41 0.34 16.52
CA LYS A 121 -13.25 0.90 15.78
C LYS A 121 -13.23 0.41 14.34
N THR A 122 -13.37 -0.90 14.14
CA THR A 122 -13.36 -1.49 12.79
C THR A 122 -14.56 -1.03 11.96
N TRP A 123 -15.74 -0.93 12.55
CA TRP A 123 -16.92 -0.38 11.88
C TRP A 123 -16.71 1.08 11.47
N LEU A 124 -16.16 1.92 12.36
CA LEU A 124 -15.90 3.32 12.06
C LEU A 124 -14.99 3.45 10.83
N CYS A 125 -13.83 2.80 10.84
CA CYS A 125 -12.87 2.88 9.74
C CYS A 125 -13.37 2.23 8.43
N LEU A 126 -14.17 1.16 8.49
CA LEU A 126 -14.56 0.40 7.29
C LEU A 126 -15.92 0.77 6.71
N SER A 127 -16.79 1.44 7.48
CA SER A 127 -18.14 1.84 7.04
C SER A 127 -18.13 2.68 5.77
N VAL A 128 -17.10 3.50 5.59
CA VAL A 128 -16.93 4.40 4.44
C VAL A 128 -16.70 3.66 3.12
N PHE A 129 -16.21 2.41 3.15
CA PHE A 129 -16.04 1.58 1.96
C PHE A 129 -17.33 0.83 1.56
N LYS A 130 -18.40 0.95 2.36
CA LYS A 130 -19.72 0.36 2.09
C LYS A 130 -20.61 1.21 1.18
N LYS A 131 -20.09 2.31 0.62
CA LYS A 131 -20.79 3.16 -0.36
C LYS A 131 -21.15 2.38 -1.63
N SER A 132 -22.14 2.86 -2.39
CA SER A 132 -22.82 2.07 -3.44
C SER A 132 -21.89 1.46 -4.50
N ALA A 133 -20.88 2.21 -4.95
CA ALA A 133 -19.94 1.75 -5.97
C ALA A 133 -18.73 1.03 -5.36
N LEU A 134 -18.45 1.24 -4.07
CA LEU A 134 -17.31 0.62 -3.38
C LEU A 134 -17.65 -0.72 -2.72
N ARG A 135 -18.90 -0.94 -2.31
CA ARG A 135 -19.31 -2.08 -1.46
C ARG A 135 -18.98 -3.47 -2.02
N ASN A 136 -18.74 -3.60 -3.32
CA ASN A 136 -18.41 -4.87 -3.97
C ASN A 136 -16.92 -5.00 -4.32
N ILE A 137 -16.12 -3.96 -4.09
CA ILE A 137 -14.69 -3.95 -4.37
C ILE A 137 -13.98 -4.52 -3.15
N LEU A 138 -13.14 -5.54 -3.37
CA LEU A 138 -12.38 -6.17 -2.29
C LEU A 138 -11.19 -5.31 -1.87
N ILE A 139 -10.86 -5.34 -0.58
CA ILE A 139 -9.76 -4.60 0.05
C ILE A 139 -8.66 -5.59 0.40
N TYR A 140 -7.45 -5.32 -0.08
CA TYR A 140 -6.22 -6.08 0.17
C TYR A 140 -5.27 -5.21 0.99
N PRO A 141 -5.15 -5.45 2.30
CA PRO A 141 -4.42 -4.55 3.16
C PRO A 141 -2.96 -4.97 3.39
N THR A 142 -2.14 -4.00 3.77
CA THR A 142 -0.85 -4.21 4.44
C THR A 142 -0.92 -3.63 5.85
N LEU A 143 0.09 -3.92 6.68
CA LEU A 143 0.19 -3.40 8.05
C LEU A 143 1.14 -2.20 8.10
N GLY A 144 0.76 -1.18 8.86
CA GLY A 144 1.61 -0.05 9.27
C GLY A 144 2.01 -0.12 10.73
N ASN A 145 2.89 0.78 11.20
CA ASN A 145 3.44 0.75 12.56
C ASN A 145 2.34 0.79 13.63
N HIS A 146 1.26 1.56 13.40
CA HIS A 146 0.17 1.63 14.37
C HIS A 146 -0.63 0.35 14.48
N ASP A 147 -0.74 -0.41 13.38
CA ASP A 147 -1.39 -1.72 13.39
C ASP A 147 -0.60 -2.74 14.23
N CYS A 148 0.73 -2.57 14.33
CA CYS A 148 1.66 -3.45 15.05
C CYS A 148 1.67 -3.28 16.58
N HIS A 149 1.04 -2.23 17.12
CA HIS A 149 1.07 -1.95 18.56
C HIS A 149 0.23 -2.93 19.39
N ASN A 150 -0.73 -3.60 18.76
CA ASN A 150 -1.52 -4.68 19.34
C ASN A 150 -1.35 -5.96 18.50
N ASP A 151 -2.00 -7.04 18.93
CA ASP A 151 -1.91 -8.32 18.22
C ASP A 151 -2.49 -8.20 16.79
N ILE A 152 -1.59 -8.23 15.79
CA ILE A 152 -1.93 -8.18 14.36
C ILE A 152 -2.91 -9.29 13.94
N ASN A 153 -3.00 -10.38 14.70
CA ASN A 153 -3.98 -11.43 14.43
C ASN A 153 -5.42 -10.92 14.54
N ASN A 154 -5.69 -9.86 15.30
CA ASN A 154 -7.02 -9.26 15.33
C ASN A 154 -7.43 -8.72 13.96
N GLU A 155 -6.50 -8.16 13.20
CA GLU A 155 -6.73 -7.66 11.85
C GLU A 155 -6.80 -8.78 10.82
N ILE A 156 -6.06 -9.87 11.00
CA ILE A 156 -6.23 -11.09 10.19
C ILE A 156 -7.62 -11.69 10.43
N LEU A 157 -8.05 -11.77 11.70
CA LEU A 157 -9.37 -12.27 12.08
C LEU A 157 -10.51 -11.41 11.57
N LEU A 158 -10.28 -10.13 11.28
CA LEU A 158 -11.27 -9.23 10.68
C LEU A 158 -11.83 -9.76 9.36
N SER A 159 -11.03 -10.50 8.58
CA SER A 159 -11.47 -11.15 7.33
C SER A 159 -12.63 -12.13 7.52
N LYS A 160 -12.84 -12.63 8.74
CA LYS A 160 -13.98 -13.50 9.08
C LYS A 160 -15.28 -12.73 9.29
N TYR A 161 -15.20 -11.41 9.40
CA TYR A 161 -16.30 -10.57 9.84
C TYR A 161 -16.64 -9.44 8.86
N ASP A 162 -15.67 -8.99 8.06
CA ASP A 162 -15.90 -8.08 6.95
C ASP A 162 -15.56 -8.77 5.63
N TYR A 163 -16.56 -8.95 4.77
CA TYR A 163 -16.41 -9.67 3.51
C TYR A 163 -15.54 -8.95 2.47
N GLN A 164 -15.39 -7.62 2.57
CA GLN A 164 -14.48 -6.87 1.68
C GLN A 164 -13.03 -7.05 2.11
N TRP A 165 -12.78 -7.30 3.38
CA TRP A 165 -11.44 -7.38 3.96
C TRP A 165 -10.77 -8.72 3.63
N ARG A 166 -9.73 -8.70 2.79
CA ARG A 166 -9.00 -9.89 2.33
C ARG A 166 -7.59 -9.94 2.92
N PHE A 167 -7.53 -10.20 4.22
CA PHE A 167 -6.28 -10.28 4.98
C PHE A 167 -6.19 -11.60 5.74
N GLU A 168 -5.67 -12.64 5.08
CA GLU A 168 -5.59 -13.99 5.64
C GLU A 168 -4.22 -14.30 6.24
N GLN A 169 -3.20 -13.54 5.86
CA GLN A 169 -1.81 -13.66 6.30
C GLN A 169 -1.21 -12.27 6.43
N GLU A 170 -0.28 -12.08 7.37
CA GLU A 170 0.37 -10.80 7.65
C GLU A 170 1.17 -10.21 6.48
N TYR A 171 1.61 -11.04 5.54
CA TYR A 171 2.19 -10.66 4.26
C TYR A 171 1.85 -11.73 3.22
N TYR A 172 1.65 -11.34 1.97
CA TYR A 172 1.17 -12.24 0.91
C TYR A 172 1.41 -11.66 -0.49
N VAL A 173 1.20 -12.48 -1.51
CA VAL A 173 1.27 -12.03 -2.91
C VAL A 173 -0.12 -11.93 -3.51
N LYS A 174 -0.47 -10.76 -4.05
CA LYS A 174 -1.67 -10.60 -4.87
C LYS A 174 -1.29 -10.68 -6.34
N VAL A 175 -1.68 -11.79 -6.98
CA VAL A 175 -1.58 -11.96 -8.43
C VAL A 175 -2.91 -11.56 -9.07
N THR A 176 -2.85 -10.77 -10.14
CA THR A 176 -4.03 -10.34 -10.89
C THR A 176 -3.80 -10.53 -12.39
N PRO A 177 -4.59 -11.37 -13.08
CA PRO A 177 -4.53 -11.48 -14.53
C PRO A 177 -4.82 -10.13 -15.18
N LEU A 178 -4.11 -9.80 -16.26
CA LEU A 178 -4.37 -8.57 -17.00
C LEU A 178 -5.68 -8.70 -17.80
N LYS A 179 -6.45 -7.62 -17.89
CA LYS A 179 -7.74 -7.62 -18.61
C LYS A 179 -7.59 -7.78 -20.12
N ASP A 180 -6.47 -7.32 -20.68
CA ASP A 180 -6.17 -7.36 -22.11
C ASP A 180 -5.40 -8.60 -22.55
N ASP A 181 -4.68 -9.25 -21.64
CA ASP A 181 -4.04 -10.56 -21.87
C ASP A 181 -4.13 -11.44 -20.61
N SER A 182 -5.11 -12.34 -20.58
CA SER A 182 -5.34 -13.23 -19.45
C SER A 182 -4.22 -14.24 -19.19
N LYS A 183 -3.23 -14.36 -20.09
CA LYS A 183 -2.03 -15.18 -19.87
C LYS A 183 -0.97 -14.43 -19.08
N LYS A 184 -1.02 -13.10 -19.07
CA LYS A 184 -0.12 -12.25 -18.30
C LYS A 184 -0.75 -11.83 -17.00
N PHE A 185 0.09 -11.57 -16.00
CA PHE A 185 -0.40 -11.11 -14.70
C PHE A 185 0.47 -10.00 -14.11
N TYR A 186 -0.20 -9.14 -13.34
CA TYR A 186 0.39 -8.17 -12.42
C TYR A 186 0.56 -8.82 -11.04
N VAL A 187 1.73 -8.63 -10.44
CA VAL A 187 2.07 -9.12 -9.11
C VAL A 187 2.26 -7.94 -8.17
N ASN A 188 1.52 -7.92 -7.07
CA ASN A 188 1.72 -7.00 -5.97
C ASN A 188 2.15 -7.79 -4.72
N PHE A 189 3.35 -7.52 -4.22
CA PHE A 189 3.86 -8.10 -2.98
C PHE A 189 3.40 -7.23 -1.81
N MET A 190 2.51 -7.78 -0.99
CA MET A 190 1.93 -7.13 0.19
C MET A 190 2.84 -7.44 1.38
N LEU A 191 3.64 -6.47 1.81
CA LEU A 191 4.67 -6.67 2.83
C LEU A 191 4.17 -6.23 4.21
N ASN A 192 4.68 -6.91 5.25
CA ASN A 192 4.45 -6.54 6.65
C ASN A 192 5.50 -5.51 7.13
N SER A 193 5.11 -4.25 7.25
CA SER A 193 6.01 -3.19 7.73
C SER A 193 6.36 -3.26 9.21
N CYS A 194 5.62 -4.01 10.03
CA CYS A 194 6.06 -4.33 11.40
C CYS A 194 7.42 -5.04 11.41
N LYS A 195 7.75 -5.75 10.32
CA LYS A 195 8.96 -6.57 10.20
C LYS A 195 9.99 -5.97 9.25
N THR A 196 9.60 -5.28 8.18
CA THR A 196 10.57 -4.74 7.20
C THR A 196 11.38 -3.57 7.74
N ILE A 197 10.84 -2.77 8.66
CA ILE A 197 11.65 -1.72 9.29
C ILE A 197 12.75 -2.28 10.20
N CYS A 198 12.59 -3.53 10.66
CA CYS A 198 13.53 -4.24 11.50
C CYS A 198 14.44 -5.11 10.62
N PRO A 199 15.66 -4.68 10.29
CA PRO A 199 16.46 -5.37 9.29
C PRO A 199 16.97 -6.74 9.76
N PRO A 200 17.26 -7.69 8.85
CA PRO A 200 17.66 -9.07 9.19
C PRO A 200 19.09 -9.22 9.72
N GLY A 201 19.79 -8.11 9.99
CA GLY A 201 21.15 -8.09 10.52
C GLY A 201 21.23 -7.45 11.91
N ASN A 202 22.35 -7.65 12.60
CA ASN A 202 22.63 -7.03 13.89
C ASN A 202 23.12 -5.59 13.69
N ILE A 203 22.23 -4.72 13.22
CA ILE A 203 22.56 -3.33 12.94
C ILE A 203 22.18 -2.50 14.17
N TYR A 204 23.14 -2.34 15.08
CA TYR A 204 23.07 -1.51 16.29
C TYR A 204 22.85 0.00 16.02
N GLN A 205 22.54 0.38 14.78
CA GLN A 205 22.57 1.77 14.29
C GLN A 205 21.18 2.35 14.02
N TYR A 206 20.11 1.61 14.31
CA TYR A 206 18.74 2.04 14.06
C TYR A 206 17.90 1.98 15.32
N ASP A 207 16.95 2.89 15.37
CA ASP A 207 16.10 3.14 16.52
C ASP A 207 15.44 1.84 16.97
N ASN A 208 15.92 1.32 18.10
CA ASN A 208 15.57 -0.01 18.58
C ASN A 208 14.17 -0.05 19.18
N ASP A 209 13.54 1.10 19.38
CA ASP A 209 12.33 1.22 20.19
C ASP A 209 11.09 0.69 19.47
N GLU A 210 10.92 0.92 18.16
CA GLU A 210 9.80 0.37 17.39
C GLU A 210 9.91 -1.16 17.25
N CYS A 211 11.09 -1.64 16.84
CA CYS A 211 11.34 -3.08 16.74
C CYS A 211 11.16 -3.79 18.09
N ALA A 212 11.57 -3.17 19.19
CA ALA A 212 11.32 -3.67 20.53
C ALA A 212 9.83 -3.63 20.89
N ARG A 213 9.13 -2.53 20.58
CA ARG A 213 7.69 -2.36 20.83
C ARG A 213 6.86 -3.40 20.09
N PHE A 214 7.21 -3.72 18.85
CA PHE A 214 6.49 -4.71 18.04
C PHE A 214 6.88 -6.15 18.38
N GLY A 215 7.93 -6.36 19.18
CA GLY A 215 8.44 -7.68 19.51
C GLY A 215 9.22 -8.35 18.37
N PHE A 216 9.73 -7.57 17.42
CA PHE A 216 10.48 -8.05 16.25
C PHE A 216 11.91 -7.51 16.27
N PRO A 217 12.82 -8.09 17.09
CA PRO A 217 14.19 -7.60 17.17
C PRO A 217 14.91 -7.73 15.80
N PRO A 218 15.79 -6.79 15.44
CA PRO A 218 16.63 -6.90 14.26
C PRO A 218 17.39 -8.23 14.22
N GLY A 219 17.39 -8.91 13.07
CA GLY A 219 17.95 -10.26 12.91
C GLY A 219 17.18 -11.39 13.62
N GLY A 220 16.05 -11.08 14.25
CA GLY A 220 15.13 -12.04 14.86
C GLY A 220 14.61 -13.07 13.86
N GLU A 221 14.11 -14.20 14.37
CA GLU A 221 13.64 -15.29 13.51
C GLU A 221 12.52 -14.88 12.57
N GLU A 222 11.52 -14.17 13.08
CA GLU A 222 10.36 -13.73 12.30
C GLU A 222 10.72 -12.69 11.24
N VAL A 223 11.65 -11.78 11.54
CA VAL A 223 12.23 -10.84 10.58
C VAL A 223 12.95 -11.61 9.46
N ARG A 224 13.84 -12.55 9.81
CA ARG A 224 14.58 -13.34 8.83
C ARG A 224 13.67 -14.19 7.95
N LYS A 225 12.61 -14.78 8.52
CA LYS A 225 11.59 -15.52 7.76
C LYS A 225 10.89 -14.63 6.74
N HIS A 226 10.48 -13.43 7.14
CA HIS A 226 9.81 -12.50 6.23
C HIS A 226 10.74 -12.07 5.08
N TYR A 227 11.99 -11.69 5.36
CA TYR A 227 12.95 -11.34 4.31
C TYR A 227 13.31 -12.51 3.39
N ALA A 228 13.44 -13.73 3.92
CA ALA A 228 13.65 -14.91 3.11
C ALA A 228 12.45 -15.18 2.19
N TRP A 229 11.22 -15.02 2.71
CA TRP A 229 10.00 -15.11 1.92
C TRP A 229 9.94 -14.04 0.82
N ILE A 230 10.32 -12.79 1.12
CA ILE A 230 10.38 -11.70 0.13
C ILE A 230 11.30 -12.10 -1.03
N GLU A 231 12.54 -12.51 -0.73
CA GLU A 231 13.50 -12.91 -1.77
C GLU A 231 13.01 -14.12 -2.58
N GLU A 232 12.39 -15.11 -1.92
CA GLU A 232 11.80 -16.27 -2.58
C GLU A 232 10.69 -15.87 -3.56
N GLN A 233 9.73 -15.04 -3.12
CA GLN A 233 8.61 -14.63 -3.97
C GLN A 233 9.08 -13.70 -5.10
N PHE A 234 10.01 -12.79 -4.83
CA PHE A 234 10.61 -11.94 -5.87
C PHE A 234 11.28 -12.80 -6.93
N ALA A 235 12.12 -13.77 -6.53
CA ALA A 235 12.79 -14.67 -7.46
C ALA A 235 11.80 -15.54 -8.25
N ARG A 236 10.71 -16.00 -7.61
CA ARG A 236 9.67 -16.79 -8.28
C ARG A 236 9.04 -16.00 -9.43
N TYR A 237 8.55 -14.81 -9.16
CA TYR A 237 7.79 -14.04 -10.16
C TYR A 237 8.68 -13.31 -11.14
N SER A 238 9.90 -12.92 -10.77
CA SER A 238 10.86 -12.34 -11.72
C SER A 238 11.30 -13.33 -12.80
N ASN A 239 11.27 -14.63 -12.50
CA ASN A 239 11.65 -15.70 -13.42
C ASN A 239 10.45 -16.28 -14.18
N ASP A 240 9.22 -15.88 -13.84
CA ASP A 240 8.02 -16.33 -14.54
C ASP A 240 7.82 -15.49 -15.81
N PRO A 241 7.86 -16.10 -17.01
CA PRO A 241 7.73 -15.36 -18.27
C PRO A 241 6.36 -14.71 -18.46
N ASP A 242 5.37 -15.08 -17.65
CA ASP A 242 4.01 -14.54 -17.68
C ASP A 242 3.77 -13.40 -16.68
N THR A 243 4.75 -13.10 -15.82
CA THR A 243 4.77 -11.87 -15.04
C THR A 243 4.98 -10.68 -15.97
N ALA A 244 3.97 -9.81 -16.08
CA ALA A 244 4.08 -8.57 -16.85
C ALA A 244 4.60 -7.41 -16.01
N TRP A 245 4.20 -7.36 -14.73
CA TRP A 245 4.53 -6.26 -13.82
C TRP A 245 4.69 -6.74 -12.40
N MET A 246 5.63 -6.14 -11.67
CA MET A 246 5.86 -6.37 -10.25
C MET A 246 5.89 -5.07 -9.46
N SER A 247 5.11 -5.04 -8.39
CA SER A 247 5.09 -3.94 -7.43
C SER A 247 5.20 -4.45 -6.01
N ILE A 248 5.58 -3.57 -5.09
CA ILE A 248 5.43 -3.82 -3.66
C ILE A 248 4.44 -2.81 -3.08
N SER A 249 3.66 -3.26 -2.10
CA SER A 249 2.88 -2.41 -1.20
C SER A 249 3.35 -2.67 0.22
N LEU A 250 3.68 -1.60 0.93
CA LEU A 250 4.13 -1.62 2.32
C LEU A 250 3.83 -0.25 2.95
N HIS A 251 4.05 -0.09 4.25
CA HIS A 251 3.77 1.17 4.92
C HIS A 251 4.91 2.17 4.80
N HIS A 252 6.07 1.85 5.37
CA HIS A 252 7.22 2.75 5.43
C HIS A 252 7.93 2.89 4.08
N GLN A 253 8.49 4.07 3.81
CA GLN A 253 9.23 4.35 2.58
C GLN A 253 10.64 3.73 2.56
N PRO A 254 10.94 2.76 1.68
CA PRO A 254 12.26 2.11 1.66
C PRO A 254 13.44 3.03 1.34
N TYR A 255 13.21 4.21 0.77
CA TYR A 255 14.28 5.17 0.45
C TYR A 255 14.69 6.04 1.63
N VAL A 256 13.77 6.23 2.58
CA VAL A 256 13.90 7.10 3.74
C VAL A 256 14.24 6.26 4.97
N HIS A 257 13.53 5.16 5.19
CA HIS A 257 13.71 4.30 6.36
C HIS A 257 14.95 3.42 6.23
N PRO A 258 15.96 3.58 7.11
CA PRO A 258 17.26 2.97 6.89
C PRO A 258 17.28 1.43 6.89
N GLY A 259 16.45 0.78 7.72
CA GLY A 259 16.36 -0.69 7.77
C GLY A 259 15.94 -1.27 6.42
N GLU A 260 14.87 -0.73 5.86
CA GLU A 260 14.35 -1.09 4.53
C GLU A 260 15.30 -0.66 3.41
N LYS A 261 15.91 0.51 3.54
CA LYS A 261 16.91 1.00 2.57
C LYS A 261 18.07 0.03 2.40
N LEU A 262 18.55 -0.54 3.51
CA LEU A 262 19.67 -1.46 3.48
C LEU A 262 19.27 -2.87 3.04
N ALA A 263 18.12 -3.37 3.52
CA ALA A 263 17.75 -4.76 3.33
C ALA A 263 16.82 -5.00 2.13
N LEU A 264 15.86 -4.12 1.89
CA LEU A 264 14.82 -4.29 0.87
C LEU A 264 15.21 -3.70 -0.49
N LEU A 265 15.82 -2.50 -0.53
CA LEU A 265 16.23 -1.89 -1.82
C LEU A 265 17.14 -2.77 -2.68
N PRO A 266 18.15 -3.49 -2.14
CA PRO A 266 18.97 -4.38 -2.95
C PRO A 266 18.15 -5.52 -3.58
N LEU A 267 17.19 -6.10 -2.85
CA LEU A 267 16.31 -7.15 -3.35
C LEU A 267 15.42 -6.60 -4.47
N MET A 268 14.79 -5.44 -4.25
CA MET A 268 13.95 -4.80 -5.27
C MET A 268 14.70 -4.53 -6.57
N LYS A 269 15.94 -4.03 -6.48
CA LYS A 269 16.80 -3.79 -7.64
C LYS A 269 17.24 -5.10 -8.32
N LYS A 270 17.60 -6.12 -7.54
CA LYS A 270 18.04 -7.43 -8.05
C LYS A 270 16.96 -8.11 -8.86
N TYR A 271 15.70 -8.04 -8.42
CA TYR A 271 14.58 -8.74 -9.03
C TYR A 271 13.70 -7.88 -9.93
N GLY A 272 13.97 -6.57 -10.04
CA GLY A 272 13.30 -5.70 -10.99
C GLY A 272 11.89 -5.30 -10.58
N ILE A 273 11.68 -4.92 -9.31
CA ILE A 273 10.44 -4.27 -8.87
C ILE A 273 10.29 -2.91 -9.57
N GLU A 274 9.12 -2.64 -10.12
CA GLU A 274 8.85 -1.47 -10.99
C GLU A 274 8.06 -0.37 -10.29
N LEU A 275 7.25 -0.73 -9.29
CA LEU A 275 6.42 0.19 -8.52
C LEU A 275 6.55 -0.10 -7.03
N ILE A 276 6.76 0.94 -6.24
CA ILE A 276 6.80 0.90 -4.78
C ILE A 276 5.66 1.79 -4.30
N ILE A 277 4.73 1.22 -3.54
CA ILE A 277 3.54 1.90 -3.04
C ILE A 277 3.61 1.93 -1.52
N THR A 278 3.66 3.13 -0.95
CA THR A 278 3.91 3.37 0.48
C THR A 278 2.88 4.32 1.09
N GLY A 279 2.79 4.32 2.42
CA GLY A 279 2.05 5.27 3.26
C GLY A 279 3.02 5.96 4.23
N HIS A 280 2.64 6.03 5.51
CA HIS A 280 3.43 6.52 6.66
C HIS A 280 3.66 8.03 6.68
N GLU A 281 4.14 8.58 5.57
CA GLU A 281 4.16 10.00 5.37
C GLU A 281 2.74 10.45 5.00
N HIS A 282 2.16 11.28 5.86
CA HIS A 282 0.83 11.83 5.69
C HIS A 282 0.81 12.93 4.61
N TRP A 283 1.31 12.64 3.42
CA TRP A 283 1.19 13.47 2.22
C TRP A 283 1.37 12.61 0.96
N ASN A 284 0.95 13.15 -0.18
CA ASN A 284 1.13 12.48 -1.46
C ASN A 284 2.46 12.87 -2.11
N GLU A 285 3.25 11.89 -2.54
CA GLU A 285 4.47 12.10 -3.32
C GLU A 285 4.56 11.07 -4.46
N TYR A 286 5.24 11.43 -5.55
CA TYR A 286 5.60 10.49 -6.61
C TYR A 286 7.04 10.78 -7.07
N SER A 287 7.79 9.72 -7.38
CA SER A 287 9.18 9.78 -7.86
C SER A 287 9.36 8.89 -9.10
N ASN A 288 10.20 9.31 -10.04
CA ASN A 288 10.47 8.65 -11.33
C ASN A 288 11.93 8.21 -11.44
#